data_AF-C7ZJB8-F1
#
_entry.id   AF-C7ZJB8-F1
#
_cell.length_a   1.000
_cell.length_b   1.000
_cell.length_c   1.000
_cell.angle_alpha   90.00
_cell.angle_beta   90.00
_cell.angle_gamma   90.00
#
_symmetry.space_group_name_H-M   'P 1'
#
loop_
_entity.id
_entity.type
_entity.pdbx_description
1 polymer ?
#
loop_
_entity_poly.entity_id
_entity_poly.type
_entity_poly.pdbx_seq_one_letter_code
_entity_poly.pdbx_strand_id
1 'polypeptide(L)'
;MAWVQLGTSAQGPLPPKDLSRPLTHYFISSSHNSYLVGDQLNTKANAEAYRDILLQGCRYVEIDVWGGDPVKPDARDSSQTHRPNTLMSKVSKSPKPGSQVELGEPIVTHGWTLIPPCGFREVCAIIGTSAFVNNDLPIIVSLEVHADTEQQEAMVRIMKEEWGELLLDEPLGGYDPRFRLPKLGDLRRRILVKVKKSPARAIKTATSSDSESSIQDLKPMSDSNPKAKSSRIAICQALSDLAIYTQSEAFRGFDTPAARKPSHIFSLSETKLLELDEADGTGLLFHNKNYFMGCFPSGRRIDSSNPDPSLFWHMGVQMVALNWHSLDEGMMLHHGMFADEDGWVLKHARYRNTDGIVEFQHDAIPRGARDISITIFSGFDIPDDADDEQYHIRRDKSVLRPQVKVEFHCDQDEGDKVEHRFKTETGKTKDPRFGATGSTTSFDIGWSPPDATQIVYQELTCFIRFKVVDVQKSLAAPPLLGWACIRLDRLREGYRLIELSDARGRVTSGVLLVKISIDVDPRSIPRARLYQK
;
A
#
# COMPACT_ATOMS: atom_id res chain seq x y z
N MET A 1 4.59 -5.61 25.01
CA MET A 1 4.93 -7.02 25.26
C MET A 1 6.36 -7.09 25.82
N ALA A 2 6.59 -7.78 26.95
CA ALA A 2 7.89 -7.78 27.66
C ALA A 2 9.04 -8.46 26.89
N TRP A 3 8.75 -9.35 25.93
CA TRP A 3 9.75 -10.16 25.22
C TRP A 3 10.45 -9.45 24.06
N VAL A 4 9.84 -8.42 23.46
CA VAL A 4 10.50 -7.56 22.46
C VAL A 4 11.75 -6.91 23.06
N GLN A 5 11.68 -6.51 24.33
CA GLN A 5 12.81 -5.95 25.08
C GLN A 5 13.90 -6.98 25.41
N LEU A 6 13.56 -8.27 25.41
CA LEU A 6 14.48 -9.39 25.66
C LEU A 6 15.18 -9.88 24.38
N GLY A 7 14.89 -9.27 23.23
CA GLY A 7 15.53 -9.62 21.97
C GLY A 7 15.18 -11.02 21.46
N THR A 8 14.03 -11.57 21.83
CA THR A 8 13.59 -12.91 21.42
C THR A 8 12.72 -12.93 20.15
N SER A 9 12.28 -11.78 19.65
CA SER A 9 11.50 -11.68 18.40
C SER A 9 12.29 -12.17 17.18
N ALA A 10 11.64 -12.95 16.33
CA ALA A 10 12.16 -13.36 15.02
C ALA A 10 12.30 -12.17 14.06
N GLN A 11 11.46 -11.15 14.22
CA GLN A 11 11.55 -9.89 13.48
C GLN A 11 12.55 -8.97 14.18
N GLY A 12 13.60 -8.60 13.46
CA GLY A 12 14.66 -7.73 13.93
C GLY A 12 14.27 -6.26 13.92
N PRO A 13 14.98 -5.44 14.72
CA PRO A 13 14.76 -4.00 14.73
C PRO A 13 15.18 -3.39 13.40
N LEU A 14 14.58 -2.26 13.06
CA LEU A 14 15.03 -1.44 11.94
C LEU A 14 16.21 -0.56 12.36
N PRO A 15 17.10 -0.21 11.41
CA PRO A 15 18.02 0.91 11.63
C PRO A 15 17.22 2.23 11.80
N PRO A 16 17.86 3.29 12.32
CA PRO A 16 17.24 4.62 12.33
C PRO A 16 16.77 5.00 10.92
N LYS A 17 15.51 5.46 10.82
CA LYS A 17 14.91 5.83 9.53
C LYS A 17 15.71 6.99 8.90
N ASP A 18 16.24 6.76 7.70
CA ASP A 18 16.84 7.83 6.89
C ASP A 18 15.71 8.68 6.32
N LEU A 19 15.70 9.96 6.64
CA LEU A 19 14.71 10.95 6.19
C LEU A 19 15.30 11.96 5.21
N SER A 20 16.57 11.79 4.86
CA SER A 20 17.35 12.76 4.09
C SER A 20 17.25 12.56 2.58
N ARG A 21 16.53 11.52 2.13
CA ARG A 21 16.41 11.17 0.71
C ARG A 21 15.14 11.74 0.08
N PRO A 22 15.15 11.99 -1.25
CA PRO A 22 13.95 12.34 -2.00
C PRO A 22 12.87 11.26 -1.88
N LEU A 23 11.60 11.65 -2.00
CA LEU A 23 10.48 10.71 -1.89
C LEU A 23 10.56 9.51 -2.84
N THR A 24 11.10 9.68 -4.05
CA THR A 24 11.24 8.59 -5.03
C THR A 24 12.19 7.49 -4.61
N HIS A 25 12.95 7.68 -3.52
CA HIS A 25 13.86 6.69 -2.94
C HIS A 25 13.19 5.75 -1.94
N TYR A 26 11.88 5.85 -1.74
CA TYR A 26 11.14 5.01 -0.78
C TYR A 26 10.05 4.21 -1.48
N PHE A 27 9.78 3.00 -1.00
CA PHE A 27 8.50 2.33 -1.19
C PHE A 27 7.47 2.95 -0.23
N ILE A 28 6.23 3.07 -0.69
CA ILE A 28 5.16 3.81 -0.03
C ILE A 28 3.98 2.88 0.18
N SER A 29 3.52 2.79 1.43
CA SER A 29 2.34 2.00 1.78
C SER A 29 1.10 2.61 1.13
N SER A 30 0.47 1.86 0.21
CA SER A 30 -0.48 2.42 -0.75
C SER A 30 -1.79 1.64 -0.78
N SER A 31 -2.90 2.36 -0.81
CA SER A 31 -4.25 1.81 -0.91
C SER A 31 -4.89 2.18 -2.25
N HIS A 32 -5.58 1.21 -2.85
CA HIS A 32 -6.43 1.36 -4.04
C HIS A 32 -7.89 1.41 -3.61
N ASN A 33 -8.68 2.30 -4.23
CA ASN A 33 -10.10 2.50 -3.91
C ASN A 33 -10.36 2.56 -2.39
N SER A 34 -9.62 3.43 -1.69
CA SER A 34 -9.53 3.48 -0.22
C SER A 34 -10.86 3.69 0.51
N TYR A 35 -11.89 4.12 -0.21
CA TYR A 35 -13.24 4.33 0.30
C TYR A 35 -14.07 3.03 0.38
N LEU A 36 -13.61 1.92 -0.22
CA LEU A 36 -14.31 0.65 -0.18
C LEU A 36 -14.01 -0.14 1.10
N VAL A 37 -15.02 -0.85 1.59
CA VAL A 37 -14.93 -1.74 2.78
C VAL A 37 -15.25 -3.20 2.45
N GLY A 38 -15.38 -3.54 1.17
CA GLY A 38 -15.59 -4.90 0.67
C GLY A 38 -15.52 -4.92 -0.87
N ASP A 39 -16.26 -5.81 -1.53
CA ASP A 39 -16.14 -6.00 -2.98
C ASP A 39 -16.35 -4.72 -3.83
N GLN A 40 -15.82 -4.71 -5.06
CA GLN A 40 -15.80 -3.54 -5.95
C GLN A 40 -17.20 -3.13 -6.48
N LEU A 41 -18.24 -3.94 -6.25
CA LEU A 41 -19.52 -3.82 -6.94
C LEU A 41 -20.72 -3.56 -6.01
N ASN A 42 -20.64 -4.01 -4.75
CA ASN A 42 -21.78 -4.14 -3.85
C ASN A 42 -21.56 -3.50 -2.46
N THR A 43 -20.39 -2.90 -2.20
CA THR A 43 -20.09 -2.33 -0.87
C THR A 43 -20.07 -0.81 -0.85
N LYS A 44 -20.67 -0.21 0.19
CA LYS A 44 -20.82 1.26 0.30
C LYS A 44 -19.45 1.96 0.31
N ALA A 45 -19.41 3.17 -0.24
CA ALA A 45 -18.30 4.08 0.05
C ALA A 45 -18.38 4.50 1.54
N ASN A 46 -17.25 4.48 2.24
CA ASN A 46 -17.19 4.78 3.66
C ASN A 46 -16.00 5.69 3.97
N ALA A 47 -16.28 6.90 4.44
CA ALA A 47 -15.23 7.84 4.84
C ALA A 47 -14.38 7.32 6.02
N GLU A 48 -14.95 6.47 6.87
CA GLU A 48 -14.21 5.85 7.99
C GLU A 48 -13.12 4.87 7.55
N ALA A 49 -13.23 4.28 6.35
CA ALA A 49 -12.20 3.39 5.82
C ALA A 49 -10.82 4.08 5.72
N TYR A 50 -10.81 5.39 5.41
CA TYR A 50 -9.59 6.18 5.39
C TYR A 50 -8.93 6.29 6.76
N ARG A 51 -9.71 6.45 7.84
CA ARG A 51 -9.17 6.48 9.21
C ARG A 51 -8.46 5.17 9.52
N ASP A 52 -9.12 4.05 9.23
CA ASP A 52 -8.61 2.72 9.56
C ASP A 52 -7.28 2.42 8.87
N ILE A 53 -7.17 2.69 7.56
CA ILE A 53 -5.92 2.45 6.82
C ILE A 53 -4.81 3.43 7.20
N LEU A 54 -5.13 4.70 7.48
CA LEU A 54 -4.14 5.71 7.91
C LEU A 54 -3.56 5.37 9.28
N LEU A 55 -4.38 4.90 10.21
CA LEU A 55 -3.93 4.44 11.53
C LEU A 55 -3.09 3.16 11.45
N GLN A 56 -3.32 2.33 10.43
CA GLN A 56 -2.50 1.15 10.12
C GLN A 56 -1.21 1.46 9.35
N GLY A 57 -0.92 2.73 9.04
CA GLY A 57 0.33 3.13 8.43
C GLY A 57 0.28 3.43 6.93
N CYS A 58 -0.90 3.39 6.29
CA CYS A 58 -1.04 3.77 4.88
C CYS A 58 -0.62 5.23 4.63
N ARG A 59 0.12 5.50 3.55
CA ARG A 59 0.65 6.85 3.22
C ARG A 59 0.28 7.32 1.81
N TYR A 60 -0.37 6.48 1.02
CA TYR A 60 -0.96 6.85 -0.26
C TYR A 60 -2.41 6.35 -0.28
N VAL A 61 -3.37 7.26 -0.45
CA VAL A 61 -4.81 6.97 -0.46
C VAL A 61 -5.45 7.49 -1.74
N GLU A 62 -6.52 6.84 -2.17
CA GLU A 62 -7.24 7.14 -3.40
C GLU A 62 -8.66 7.60 -3.13
N ILE A 63 -9.10 8.65 -3.82
CA ILE A 63 -10.44 9.22 -3.73
C ILE A 63 -11.03 9.37 -5.14
N ASP A 64 -12.11 8.65 -5.42
CA ASP A 64 -12.89 8.78 -6.66
C ASP A 64 -14.00 9.80 -6.48
N VAL A 65 -13.81 10.99 -7.03
CA VAL A 65 -14.68 12.15 -6.77
C VAL A 65 -15.61 12.43 -7.95
N TRP A 66 -16.91 12.54 -7.65
CA TRP A 66 -17.98 12.81 -8.60
C TRP A 66 -18.74 14.07 -8.19
N GLY A 67 -19.47 14.68 -9.13
CA GLY A 67 -20.35 15.81 -8.81
C GLY A 67 -21.53 15.36 -7.95
N GLY A 68 -21.86 16.13 -6.91
CA GLY A 68 -23.05 15.88 -6.10
C GLY A 68 -24.33 16.43 -6.72
N ASP A 69 -25.47 16.05 -6.14
CA ASP A 69 -26.78 16.55 -6.59
C ASP A 69 -26.87 18.06 -6.41
N PRO A 70 -27.42 18.81 -7.39
CA PRO A 70 -27.53 20.25 -7.30
C PRO A 70 -28.46 20.68 -6.16
N VAL A 71 -28.12 21.81 -5.52
CA VAL A 71 -29.04 22.46 -4.58
C VAL A 71 -30.28 22.91 -5.35
N LYS A 72 -31.44 22.29 -5.07
CA LYS A 72 -32.69 22.81 -5.63
C LYS A 72 -32.91 24.20 -5.05
N PRO A 73 -33.11 25.25 -5.88
CA PRO A 73 -33.41 26.57 -5.36
C PRO A 73 -34.74 26.49 -4.61
N ASP A 74 -34.71 26.73 -3.30
CA ASP A 74 -35.91 26.77 -2.47
C ASP A 74 -36.90 27.77 -3.08
N ALA A 75 -38.11 27.29 -3.37
CA ALA A 75 -39.24 28.17 -3.58
C ALA A 75 -39.37 29.04 -2.32
N ARG A 76 -39.18 30.35 -2.48
CA ARG A 76 -39.23 31.37 -1.42
C ARG A 76 -40.41 31.11 -0.47
N ASP A 77 -40.14 30.50 0.68
CA ASP A 77 -41.10 30.51 1.78
C ASP A 77 -40.94 31.85 2.51
N SER A 78 -41.94 32.70 2.31
CA SER A 78 -42.01 34.05 2.83
C SER A 78 -42.64 34.03 4.22
N SER A 79 -42.00 33.36 5.18
CA SER A 79 -42.30 33.60 6.59
C SER A 79 -41.21 33.03 7.49
N GLN A 80 -40.34 33.89 8.01
CA GLN A 80 -39.94 33.79 9.42
C GLN A 80 -39.19 35.04 9.91
N THR A 81 -39.69 35.49 11.05
CA THR A 81 -39.35 36.70 11.79
C THR A 81 -37.96 36.68 12.41
N HIS A 82 -37.31 37.84 12.41
CA HIS A 82 -36.03 38.15 13.07
C HIS A 82 -35.90 37.59 14.50
N ARG A 83 -34.74 36.96 14.79
CA ARG A 83 -34.09 36.99 16.11
C ARG A 83 -32.57 37.21 15.95
N PRO A 84 -31.92 37.99 16.84
CA PRO A 84 -30.59 38.52 16.57
C PRO A 84 -29.45 37.57 16.95
N ASN A 85 -28.34 37.72 16.22
CA ASN A 85 -27.06 37.04 16.35
C ASN A 85 -26.51 36.97 17.78
N THR A 86 -25.96 35.81 18.14
CA THR A 86 -24.91 35.73 19.16
C THR A 86 -23.70 35.03 18.55
N LEU A 87 -22.62 35.78 18.41
CA LEU A 87 -21.31 35.37 17.91
C LEU A 87 -20.58 34.67 19.06
N MET A 88 -20.36 33.35 19.00
CA MET A 88 -19.39 32.67 19.84
C MET A 88 -18.63 31.57 19.08
N SER A 89 -17.34 31.51 19.39
CA SER A 89 -16.24 30.73 18.82
C SER A 89 -16.57 29.26 18.51
N LYS A 90 -16.38 28.86 17.25
CA LYS A 90 -16.33 27.44 16.84
C LYS A 90 -14.92 26.90 17.07
N VAL A 91 -14.71 26.32 18.24
CA VAL A 91 -13.67 25.29 18.44
C VAL A 91 -14.26 23.96 17.96
N SER A 92 -13.42 23.17 17.28
CA SER A 92 -13.73 21.94 16.57
C SER A 92 -14.55 20.93 17.39
N LYS A 93 -15.56 20.35 16.74
CA LYS A 93 -16.19 19.10 17.17
C LYS A 93 -15.94 18.07 16.07
N SER A 94 -15.56 16.87 16.47
CA SER A 94 -15.44 15.70 15.59
C SER A 94 -16.73 15.52 14.78
N PRO A 95 -16.65 15.10 13.50
CA PRO A 95 -17.83 14.85 12.69
C PRO A 95 -18.71 13.79 13.35
N LYS A 96 -20.04 13.98 13.34
CA LYS A 96 -20.98 12.93 13.75
C LYS A 96 -21.03 11.89 12.63
N PRO A 97 -20.93 10.58 12.92
CA PRO A 97 -21.09 9.53 11.91
C PRO A 97 -22.46 9.65 11.23
N GLY A 98 -22.47 9.74 9.90
CA GLY A 98 -23.70 9.81 9.11
C GLY A 98 -24.22 11.23 8.83
N SER A 99 -23.35 12.24 8.75
CA SER A 99 -23.74 13.53 8.17
C SER A 99 -24.30 13.32 6.76
N GLN A 100 -25.54 13.78 6.53
CA GLN A 100 -26.12 13.79 5.18
C GLN A 100 -25.14 14.47 4.22
N VAL A 101 -24.91 13.87 3.05
CA VAL A 101 -24.14 14.49 1.97
C VAL A 101 -24.68 15.91 1.75
N GLU A 102 -23.83 16.92 1.94
CA GLU A 102 -24.27 18.31 1.75
C GLU A 102 -24.67 18.51 0.28
N LEU A 103 -25.90 18.98 0.09
CA LEU A 103 -26.47 19.18 -1.24
C LEU A 103 -25.59 20.17 -2.02
N GLY A 104 -25.22 19.83 -3.24
CA GLY A 104 -24.32 20.62 -4.09
C GLY A 104 -22.82 20.44 -3.84
N GLU A 105 -22.39 19.65 -2.85
CA GLU A 105 -20.96 19.32 -2.66
C GLU A 105 -20.54 18.04 -3.39
N PRO A 106 -19.25 17.89 -3.75
CA PRO A 106 -18.74 16.69 -4.40
C PRO A 106 -18.91 15.45 -3.52
N ILE A 107 -19.06 14.30 -4.17
CA ILE A 107 -19.27 12.99 -3.52
C ILE A 107 -18.15 12.02 -3.89
N VAL A 108 -17.99 10.98 -3.08
CA VAL A 108 -17.04 9.89 -3.32
C VAL A 108 -17.79 8.59 -3.56
N THR A 109 -17.51 7.95 -4.68
CA THR A 109 -18.12 6.66 -5.07
C THR A 109 -17.32 5.96 -6.16
N HIS A 110 -17.54 4.65 -6.31
CA HIS A 110 -17.00 3.88 -7.43
C HIS A 110 -17.90 4.05 -8.66
N GLY A 111 -17.35 4.61 -9.73
CA GLY A 111 -18.10 4.96 -10.94
C GLY A 111 -18.90 3.81 -11.54
N TRP A 112 -20.10 4.10 -12.07
CA TRP A 112 -20.96 3.14 -12.79
C TRP A 112 -21.43 1.93 -11.98
N THR A 113 -21.26 1.96 -10.66
CA THR A 113 -21.81 0.97 -9.72
C THR A 113 -23.02 1.55 -8.97
N LEU A 114 -23.83 0.68 -8.36
CA LEU A 114 -25.00 1.09 -7.55
C LEU A 114 -24.62 1.36 -6.08
N ILE A 115 -23.33 1.64 -5.82
CA ILE A 115 -22.77 1.82 -4.49
C ILE A 115 -23.24 3.17 -3.90
N PRO A 116 -23.79 3.19 -2.67
CA PRO A 116 -24.11 4.43 -1.98
C PRO A 116 -22.84 5.29 -1.77
N PRO A 117 -22.87 6.57 -2.16
CA PRO A 117 -21.73 7.47 -2.01
C PRO A 117 -21.54 7.97 -0.56
N CYS A 118 -20.36 8.51 -0.25
CA CYS A 118 -20.13 9.36 0.92
C CYS A 118 -19.70 10.78 0.49
N GLY A 119 -19.67 11.74 1.43
CA GLY A 119 -19.34 13.14 1.11
C GLY A 119 -17.84 13.36 0.95
N PHE A 120 -17.41 14.13 -0.06
CA PHE A 120 -15.99 14.48 -0.23
C PHE A 120 -15.44 15.29 0.95
N ARG A 121 -16.23 16.21 1.51
CA ARG A 121 -15.87 16.96 2.73
C ARG A 121 -15.69 16.04 3.93
N GLU A 122 -16.57 15.08 4.12
CA GLU A 122 -16.46 14.09 5.20
C GLU A 122 -15.15 13.30 5.08
N VAL A 123 -14.80 12.85 3.88
CA VAL A 123 -13.52 12.18 3.60
C VAL A 123 -12.34 13.11 3.91
N CYS A 124 -12.35 14.36 3.45
CA CYS A 124 -11.28 15.32 3.73
C CYS A 124 -11.12 15.60 5.23
N ALA A 125 -12.23 15.78 5.96
CA ALA A 125 -12.22 16.00 7.41
C ALA A 125 -11.62 14.79 8.17
N ILE A 126 -11.99 13.57 7.78
CA ILE A 126 -11.44 12.35 8.38
C ILE A 126 -9.94 12.23 8.08
N ILE A 127 -9.50 12.46 6.85
CA ILE A 127 -8.07 12.46 6.49
C ILE A 127 -7.32 13.51 7.31
N GLY A 128 -7.81 14.75 7.37
CA GLY A 128 -7.16 15.85 8.10
C GLY A 128 -7.01 15.59 9.59
N THR A 129 -7.93 14.84 10.19
CA THR A 129 -7.91 14.49 11.62
C THR A 129 -7.18 13.18 11.93
N SER A 130 -6.96 12.31 10.93
CA SER A 130 -6.45 10.95 11.15
C SER A 130 -5.05 10.72 10.57
N ALA A 131 -4.67 11.44 9.51
CA ALA A 131 -3.44 11.20 8.74
C ALA A 131 -2.18 11.17 9.59
N PHE A 132 -2.13 12.00 10.64
CA PHE A 132 -0.95 12.20 11.46
C PHE A 132 -1.12 11.88 12.95
N VAL A 133 -2.11 11.05 13.32
CA VAL A 133 -2.41 10.72 14.73
C VAL A 133 -1.27 9.94 15.39
N ASN A 134 -0.72 8.96 14.68
CA ASN A 134 0.33 8.07 15.17
C ASN A 134 1.57 8.04 14.24
N ASN A 135 1.66 8.97 13.31
CA ASN A 135 2.70 9.00 12.27
C ASN A 135 2.86 10.45 11.77
N ASP A 136 4.07 11.00 11.74
CA ASP A 136 4.30 12.40 11.32
C ASP A 136 4.75 12.55 9.86
N LEU A 137 4.94 11.44 9.14
CA LEU A 137 5.42 11.40 7.76
C LEU A 137 4.30 11.78 6.77
N PRO A 138 4.64 12.36 5.60
CA PRO A 138 3.65 12.83 4.64
C PRO A 138 2.72 11.73 4.12
N ILE A 139 1.55 12.18 3.66
CA ILE A 139 0.64 11.36 2.85
C ILE A 139 0.45 11.95 1.45
N ILE A 140 0.14 11.08 0.49
CA ILE A 140 -0.26 11.44 -0.86
C ILE A 140 -1.74 11.07 -1.04
N VAL A 141 -2.57 12.04 -1.41
CA VAL A 141 -3.99 11.85 -1.74
C VAL A 141 -4.13 11.88 -3.26
N SER A 142 -4.43 10.73 -3.86
CA SER A 142 -4.69 10.59 -5.30
C SER A 142 -6.16 10.83 -5.60
N LEU A 143 -6.43 11.81 -6.47
CA LEU A 143 -7.77 12.17 -6.90
C LEU A 143 -8.06 11.61 -8.29
N GLU A 144 -9.07 10.73 -8.40
CA GLU A 144 -9.71 10.41 -9.67
C GLU A 144 -10.95 11.29 -9.83
N VAL A 145 -10.88 12.25 -10.74
CA VAL A 145 -11.86 13.33 -10.83
C VAL A 145 -12.83 13.12 -11.99
N HIS A 146 -14.10 13.00 -11.66
CA HIS A 146 -15.24 12.92 -12.57
C HIS A 146 -16.24 14.07 -12.35
N ALA A 147 -15.89 15.02 -11.49
CA ALA A 147 -16.70 16.20 -11.19
C ALA A 147 -16.44 17.33 -12.20
N ASP A 148 -17.46 18.14 -12.50
CA ASP A 148 -17.33 19.30 -13.37
C ASP A 148 -16.47 20.42 -12.77
N THR A 149 -16.26 21.52 -13.51
CA THR A 149 -15.37 22.62 -13.08
C THR A 149 -15.83 23.30 -11.79
N GLU A 150 -17.13 23.51 -11.59
CA GLU A 150 -17.67 24.16 -10.38
C GLU A 150 -17.47 23.25 -9.16
N GLN A 151 -17.74 21.96 -9.31
CA GLN A 151 -17.48 20.95 -8.30
C GLN A 151 -15.99 20.81 -8.01
N GLN A 152 -15.10 20.91 -9.00
CA GLN A 152 -13.65 20.91 -8.79
C GLN A 152 -13.17 22.14 -8.01
N GLU A 153 -13.74 23.31 -8.23
CA GLU A 153 -13.47 24.49 -7.39
C GLU A 153 -13.96 24.29 -5.96
N ALA A 154 -15.12 23.64 -5.78
CA ALA A 154 -15.59 23.22 -4.47
C ALA A 154 -14.62 22.23 -3.79
N MET A 155 -14.07 21.26 -4.53
CA MET A 155 -13.05 20.34 -4.00
C MET A 155 -11.83 21.09 -3.47
N VAL A 156 -11.30 22.07 -4.22
CA VAL A 156 -10.16 22.89 -3.79
C VAL A 156 -10.48 23.66 -2.50
N ARG A 157 -11.65 24.28 -2.44
CA ARG A 157 -12.11 24.99 -1.24
C ARG A 157 -12.21 24.04 -0.03
N ILE A 158 -12.86 22.90 -0.19
CA ILE A 158 -13.01 21.88 0.85
C ILE A 158 -11.64 21.42 1.36
N MET A 159 -10.71 21.05 0.47
CA MET A 159 -9.37 20.62 0.88
C MET A 159 -8.62 21.71 1.65
N LYS A 160 -8.73 22.98 1.23
CA LYS A 160 -8.13 24.11 1.96
C LYS A 160 -8.77 24.33 3.33
N GLU A 161 -10.09 24.20 3.44
CA GLU A 161 -10.83 24.34 4.69
C GLU A 161 -10.50 23.21 5.68
N GLU A 162 -10.54 21.95 5.23
CA GLU A 162 -10.41 20.78 6.10
C GLU A 162 -8.95 20.45 6.45
N TRP A 163 -7.99 20.74 5.57
CA TRP A 163 -6.58 20.42 5.79
C TRP A 163 -5.76 21.62 6.26
N GLY A 164 -6.14 22.85 5.91
CA GLY A 164 -5.43 24.06 6.32
C GLY A 164 -3.93 23.96 6.08
N GLU A 165 -3.12 24.16 7.12
CA GLU A 165 -1.65 24.06 7.06
C GLU A 165 -1.13 22.66 6.72
N LEU A 166 -1.93 21.61 6.86
CA LEU A 166 -1.50 20.26 6.47
C LEU A 166 -1.41 20.12 4.95
N LEU A 167 -2.25 20.85 4.19
CA LEU A 167 -2.20 20.83 2.73
C LEU A 167 -0.90 21.48 2.24
N LEU A 168 -0.23 20.83 1.29
CA LEU A 168 0.88 21.41 0.56
C LEU A 168 0.35 22.06 -0.73
N ASP A 169 0.02 23.36 -0.65
CA ASP A 169 -0.49 24.14 -1.77
C ASP A 169 0.53 25.15 -2.35
N GLU A 170 1.75 25.18 -1.82
CA GLU A 170 2.91 25.88 -2.40
C GLU A 170 4.19 25.03 -2.36
N PRO A 171 5.13 25.21 -3.31
CA PRO A 171 6.43 24.55 -3.26
C PRO A 171 7.19 24.86 -1.97
N LEU A 172 7.80 23.84 -1.38
CA LEU A 172 8.66 24.04 -0.21
C LEU A 172 9.87 24.90 -0.56
N GLY A 173 10.29 25.73 0.39
CA GLY A 173 11.47 26.59 0.25
C GLY A 173 12.70 25.78 -0.18
N GLY A 174 13.33 26.19 -1.28
CA GLY A 174 14.48 25.50 -1.85
C GLY A 174 14.13 24.29 -2.74
N TYR A 175 12.87 23.89 -2.89
CA TYR A 175 12.48 22.75 -3.72
C TYR A 175 11.64 23.20 -4.92
N ASP A 176 12.30 23.48 -6.05
CA ASP A 176 11.60 23.73 -7.30
C ASP A 176 11.13 22.40 -7.92
N PRO A 177 9.81 22.17 -8.06
CA PRO A 177 9.25 20.90 -8.56
C PRO A 177 9.68 20.57 -10.00
N ARG A 178 10.18 21.56 -10.76
CA ARG A 178 10.71 21.35 -12.11
C ARG A 178 12.06 20.64 -12.10
N PHE A 179 12.79 20.70 -10.98
CA PHE A 179 14.18 20.26 -10.89
C PHE A 179 14.43 19.21 -9.80
N ARG A 180 13.61 19.15 -8.75
CA ARG A 180 13.79 18.17 -7.66
C ARG A 180 12.54 17.94 -6.82
N LEU A 181 12.49 16.76 -6.21
CA LEU A 181 11.53 16.41 -5.16
C LEU A 181 12.08 16.76 -3.76
N PRO A 182 11.22 17.07 -2.78
CA PRO A 182 11.63 17.24 -1.40
C PRO A 182 12.12 15.95 -0.76
N LYS A 183 12.87 16.11 0.33
CA LYS A 183 13.25 15.01 1.20
C LYS A 183 12.06 14.57 2.04
N LEU A 184 12.01 13.29 2.41
CA LEU A 184 10.93 12.74 3.24
C LEU A 184 10.75 13.52 4.55
N GLY A 185 11.86 13.85 5.23
CA GLY A 185 11.83 14.56 6.51
C GLY A 185 11.34 16.00 6.44
N ASP A 186 11.45 16.65 5.28
CA ASP A 186 11.04 18.06 5.08
C ASP A 186 9.54 18.20 4.82
N LEU A 187 8.86 17.08 4.54
CA LEU A 187 7.43 17.00 4.26
C LEU A 187 6.60 16.50 5.45
N ARG A 188 7.17 16.55 6.66
CA ARG A 188 6.42 16.14 7.86
C ARG A 188 5.11 16.88 8.00
N ARG A 189 4.07 16.11 8.33
CA ARG A 189 2.67 16.55 8.46
C ARG A 189 2.16 17.31 7.22
N ARG A 190 2.59 16.91 6.03
CA ARG A 190 2.08 17.45 4.76
C ARG A 190 1.23 16.43 4.03
N ILE A 191 0.14 16.92 3.46
CA ILE A 191 -0.78 16.22 2.57
C ILE A 191 -0.49 16.73 1.15
N LEU A 192 0.00 15.84 0.29
CA LEU A 192 0.27 16.13 -1.12
C LEU A 192 -0.92 15.67 -1.96
N VAL A 193 -1.33 16.47 -2.94
CA VAL A 193 -2.41 16.11 -3.87
C VAL A 193 -1.82 15.55 -5.16
N LYS A 194 -2.23 14.35 -5.55
CA LYS A 194 -1.97 13.79 -6.88
C LYS A 194 -3.22 13.98 -7.74
N VAL A 195 -3.10 14.75 -8.82
CA VAL A 195 -4.15 14.91 -9.83
C VAL A 195 -3.54 15.11 -11.22
N LYS A 196 -4.34 14.93 -12.27
CA LYS A 196 -3.93 15.17 -13.66
C LYS A 196 -3.69 16.66 -13.91
N LYS A 197 -2.84 16.96 -14.88
CA LYS A 197 -2.55 18.33 -15.27
C LYS A 197 -3.73 18.95 -16.01
N SER A 198 -4.02 20.22 -15.72
CA SER A 198 -4.94 21.04 -16.52
C SER A 198 -4.43 21.14 -17.98
N PRO A 199 -5.28 20.96 -19.00
CA PRO A 199 -4.89 21.18 -20.39
C PRO A 199 -4.37 22.62 -20.54
N ALA A 200 -3.18 22.78 -21.12
CA ALA A 200 -2.68 24.12 -21.42
C ALA A 200 -3.73 24.85 -22.28
N ARG A 201 -3.99 26.12 -21.96
CA ARG A 201 -4.93 26.97 -22.68
C ARG A 201 -4.41 27.20 -24.10
N ALA A 202 -4.67 26.24 -25.00
CA ALA A 202 -4.24 26.32 -26.38
C ALA A 202 -4.96 27.49 -27.05
N ILE A 203 -4.19 28.45 -27.56
CA ILE A 203 -4.69 29.39 -28.55
C ILE A 203 -5.17 28.54 -29.72
N LYS A 204 -6.46 28.64 -30.08
CA LYS A 204 -7.08 27.84 -31.14
C LYS A 204 -6.40 28.09 -32.49
N THR A 205 -5.45 27.25 -32.85
CA THR A 205 -5.15 26.96 -34.26
C THR A 205 -5.55 25.52 -34.51
N ALA A 206 -6.63 25.36 -35.26
CA ALA A 206 -7.18 24.07 -35.65
C ALA A 206 -6.20 23.34 -36.54
N THR A 207 -5.71 22.17 -36.08
CA THR A 207 -5.49 20.93 -36.85
C THR A 207 -4.64 19.97 -36.02
N SER A 208 -5.28 18.97 -35.40
CA SER A 208 -4.83 17.57 -35.40
C SER A 208 -5.86 16.71 -34.66
N SER A 209 -6.38 15.72 -35.36
CA SER A 209 -7.23 14.67 -34.84
C SER A 209 -6.35 13.61 -34.17
N ASP A 210 -6.08 13.76 -32.88
CA ASP A 210 -5.41 12.70 -32.10
C ASP A 210 -6.47 11.75 -31.54
N SER A 211 -6.44 10.52 -32.04
CA SER A 211 -7.22 9.41 -31.52
C SER A 211 -6.53 8.91 -30.25
N GLU A 212 -6.99 9.38 -29.10
CA GLU A 212 -6.52 8.91 -27.79
C GLU A 212 -6.95 7.46 -27.53
N SER A 213 -6.01 6.51 -27.53
CA SER A 213 -6.21 5.16 -27.00
C SER A 213 -5.76 5.10 -25.53
N SER A 214 -6.61 5.60 -24.62
CA SER A 214 -6.54 5.19 -23.21
C SER A 214 -7.45 3.98 -23.05
N ILE A 215 -6.86 2.78 -23.00
CA ILE A 215 -7.59 1.51 -22.88
C ILE A 215 -8.09 1.36 -21.44
N GLN A 216 -9.41 1.48 -21.27
CA GLN A 216 -10.20 1.10 -20.10
C GLN A 216 -10.52 -0.40 -20.17
N ASP A 217 -10.15 -1.15 -19.14
CA ASP A 217 -10.81 -2.40 -18.72
C ASP A 217 -11.54 -2.01 -17.42
N LEU A 218 -12.85 -2.14 -17.19
CA LEU A 218 -13.85 -3.10 -17.65
C LEU A 218 -15.18 -2.42 -18.03
N LYS A 219 -15.87 -2.96 -19.04
CA LYS A 219 -17.35 -2.92 -19.14
C LYS A 219 -17.88 -4.34 -18.97
N PRO A 220 -18.95 -4.58 -18.20
CA PRO A 220 -19.67 -5.85 -18.26
C PRO A 220 -20.36 -6.00 -19.61
N MET A 221 -20.34 -7.21 -20.17
CA MET A 221 -21.10 -7.56 -21.37
C MET A 221 -22.60 -7.44 -21.11
N SER A 222 -23.28 -6.57 -21.85
CA SER A 222 -24.68 -6.74 -22.27
C SER A 222 -24.95 -5.95 -23.55
N ASP A 223 -25.68 -6.58 -24.47
CA ASP A 223 -25.84 -6.21 -25.88
C ASP A 223 -26.41 -4.81 -26.20
N SER A 224 -25.89 -4.27 -27.31
CA SER A 224 -26.48 -3.32 -28.28
C SER A 224 -27.19 -2.05 -27.77
N ASN A 225 -26.44 -0.94 -27.66
CA ASN A 225 -26.91 0.37 -28.15
C ASN A 225 -25.73 1.35 -28.38
N PRO A 226 -25.51 1.91 -29.58
CA PRO A 226 -24.34 2.74 -29.86
C PRO A 226 -24.63 4.23 -29.60
N LYS A 227 -24.54 4.72 -28.36
CA LYS A 227 -24.50 6.19 -28.10
C LYS A 227 -23.62 6.59 -26.90
N ALA A 228 -22.91 7.70 -27.13
CA ALA A 228 -22.09 8.54 -26.24
C ALA A 228 -20.67 8.03 -25.87
N LYS A 229 -19.66 8.50 -26.62
CA LYS A 229 -18.28 8.60 -26.12
C LYS A 229 -18.28 9.66 -25.00
N SER A 230 -18.10 9.24 -23.75
CA SER A 230 -17.91 10.17 -22.64
C SER A 230 -16.65 11.01 -22.90
N SER A 231 -16.80 12.32 -23.08
CA SER A 231 -15.67 13.23 -23.16
C SER A 231 -15.06 13.35 -21.76
N ARG A 232 -13.81 12.91 -21.61
CA ARG A 232 -13.04 13.01 -20.36
C ARG A 232 -13.09 14.44 -19.83
N ILE A 233 -13.50 14.61 -18.57
CA ILE A 233 -13.64 15.93 -17.95
C ILE A 233 -12.24 16.53 -17.75
N ALA A 234 -12.08 17.79 -18.16
CA ALA A 234 -10.82 18.52 -17.99
C ALA A 234 -10.64 18.95 -16.53
N ILE A 235 -9.41 18.87 -16.03
CA ILE A 235 -9.06 19.38 -14.70
C ILE A 235 -8.93 20.90 -14.74
N CYS A 236 -9.55 21.60 -13.80
CA CYS A 236 -9.45 23.05 -13.67
C CYS A 236 -8.07 23.46 -13.15
N GLN A 237 -7.65 24.69 -13.43
CA GLN A 237 -6.31 25.16 -13.06
C GLN A 237 -6.09 25.12 -11.54
N ALA A 238 -7.08 25.58 -10.76
CA ALA A 238 -6.97 25.63 -9.30
C ALA A 238 -6.72 24.25 -8.68
N LEU A 239 -7.35 23.19 -9.22
CA LEU A 239 -7.13 21.82 -8.76
C LEU A 239 -5.78 21.28 -9.24
N SER A 240 -5.41 21.56 -10.49
CA SER A 240 -4.11 21.18 -11.05
C SER A 240 -2.94 21.81 -10.29
N ASP A 241 -3.09 23.03 -9.77
CA ASP A 241 -2.03 23.76 -9.06
C ASP A 241 -1.68 23.12 -7.71
N LEU A 242 -2.57 22.32 -7.13
CA LEU A 242 -2.29 21.55 -5.90
C LEU A 242 -1.34 20.36 -6.14
N ALA A 243 -1.16 19.91 -7.38
CA ALA A 243 -0.27 18.78 -7.72
C ALA A 243 1.18 19.21 -7.93
N ILE A 244 1.81 19.70 -6.87
CA ILE A 244 3.13 20.33 -6.92
C ILE A 244 4.25 19.33 -7.24
N TYR A 245 4.34 18.26 -6.44
CA TYR A 245 5.38 17.24 -6.52
C TYR A 245 4.86 15.88 -7.02
N THR A 246 3.55 15.79 -7.30
CA THR A 246 2.82 14.54 -7.48
C THR A 246 1.87 14.62 -8.69
N GLN A 247 2.32 15.19 -9.80
CA GLN A 247 1.52 15.39 -11.00
C GLN A 247 1.27 14.06 -11.73
N SER A 248 0.00 13.68 -11.89
CA SER A 248 -0.36 12.51 -12.70
C SER A 248 -0.20 12.81 -14.20
N GLU A 249 0.59 11.99 -14.88
CA GLU A 249 0.85 12.06 -16.32
C GLU A 249 0.50 10.71 -16.98
N ALA A 250 0.14 10.73 -18.27
CA ALA A 250 -0.09 9.50 -19.02
C ALA A 250 1.25 8.91 -19.48
N PHE A 251 1.45 7.61 -19.26
CA PHE A 251 2.63 6.92 -19.76
C PHE A 251 2.55 6.74 -21.29
N ARG A 252 3.59 7.16 -22.00
CA ARG A 252 3.72 7.04 -23.47
C ARG A 252 5.12 6.57 -23.90
N GLY A 253 5.92 6.08 -22.96
CA GLY A 253 7.33 5.76 -23.16
C GLY A 253 8.27 6.64 -22.31
N PHE A 254 9.47 6.11 -22.05
CA PHE A 254 10.48 6.74 -21.21
C PHE A 254 11.26 7.86 -21.90
N ASP A 255 11.18 7.96 -23.23
CA ASP A 255 11.83 8.98 -24.04
C ASP A 255 11.04 10.32 -24.09
N THR A 256 9.81 10.32 -23.57
CA THR A 256 8.93 11.48 -23.59
C THR A 256 9.39 12.61 -22.66
N PRO A 257 9.08 13.89 -22.95
CA PRO A 257 9.38 15.00 -22.04
C PRO A 257 8.69 14.87 -20.67
N ALA A 258 7.54 14.19 -20.60
CA ALA A 258 6.83 13.94 -19.35
C ALA A 258 7.66 13.06 -18.41
N ALA A 259 8.31 12.02 -18.94
CA ALA A 259 9.16 11.08 -18.21
C ALA A 259 10.45 11.69 -17.63
N ARG A 260 10.69 12.99 -17.86
CA ARG A 260 11.89 13.72 -17.37
C ARG A 260 11.57 14.76 -16.30
N LYS A 261 10.30 14.92 -15.92
CA LYS A 261 9.89 15.92 -14.91
C LYS A 261 9.96 15.33 -13.51
N PRO A 262 10.72 15.85 -12.55
CA PRO A 262 10.82 15.24 -11.22
C PRO A 262 9.47 15.00 -10.51
N SER A 263 8.47 15.84 -10.76
CA SER A 263 7.14 15.74 -10.16
C SER A 263 6.16 14.78 -10.85
N HIS A 264 6.52 14.16 -11.99
CA HIS A 264 5.57 13.28 -12.68
C HIS A 264 5.38 11.95 -11.94
N ILE A 265 4.15 11.45 -12.01
CA ILE A 265 3.77 10.10 -11.56
C ILE A 265 3.09 9.40 -12.73
N PHE A 266 3.65 8.26 -13.13
CA PHE A 266 2.94 7.30 -13.97
C PHE A 266 2.22 6.27 -13.09
N SER A 267 1.04 5.83 -13.52
CA SER A 267 0.26 4.80 -12.83
C SER A 267 -0.25 3.80 -13.86
N LEU A 268 0.13 2.54 -13.72
CA LEU A 268 -0.23 1.44 -14.63
C LEU A 268 -0.95 0.34 -13.85
N SER A 269 -1.83 -0.41 -14.52
CA SER A 269 -2.40 -1.63 -13.93
C SER A 269 -1.32 -2.70 -13.82
N GLU A 270 -1.50 -3.65 -12.91
CA GLU A 270 -0.60 -4.79 -12.73
C GLU A 270 -0.25 -5.49 -14.05
N THR A 271 -1.24 -5.69 -14.93
CA THR A 271 -1.06 -6.39 -16.21
C THR A 271 -0.15 -5.59 -17.15
N LYS A 272 -0.41 -4.28 -17.29
CA LYS A 272 0.38 -3.42 -18.18
C LYS A 272 1.80 -3.22 -17.68
N LEU A 273 1.98 -3.23 -16.36
CA LEU A 273 3.30 -3.10 -15.76
C LEU A 273 4.14 -4.37 -15.96
N LEU A 274 3.52 -5.56 -15.86
CA LEU A 274 4.17 -6.83 -16.22
C LEU A 274 4.54 -6.88 -17.72
N GLU A 275 3.62 -6.49 -18.61
CA GLU A 275 3.91 -6.39 -20.05
C GLU A 275 5.05 -5.40 -20.36
N LEU A 276 5.12 -4.28 -19.63
CA LEU A 276 6.19 -3.29 -19.77
C LEU A 276 7.52 -3.82 -19.25
N ASP A 277 7.54 -4.56 -18.16
CA ASP A 277 8.75 -5.16 -17.61
C ASP A 277 9.31 -6.24 -18.55
N GLU A 278 8.44 -7.08 -19.13
CA GLU A 278 8.83 -8.05 -20.15
C GLU A 278 9.42 -7.37 -21.40
N ALA A 279 8.86 -6.22 -21.79
CA ALA A 279 9.33 -5.48 -22.97
C ALA A 279 10.60 -4.63 -22.71
N ASP A 280 10.70 -3.95 -21.58
CA ASP A 280 11.79 -3.03 -21.22
C ASP A 280 11.97 -2.86 -19.68
N GLY A 281 12.22 -3.96 -18.97
CA GLY A 281 12.46 -3.94 -17.52
C GLY A 281 13.67 -3.11 -17.10
N THR A 282 14.70 -3.00 -17.95
CA THR A 282 15.88 -2.14 -17.67
C THR A 282 15.50 -0.66 -17.71
N GLY A 283 14.76 -0.21 -18.72
CA GLY A 283 14.24 1.15 -18.80
C GLY A 283 13.29 1.47 -17.65
N LEU A 284 12.40 0.54 -17.32
CA LEU A 284 11.49 0.65 -16.18
C LEU A 284 12.23 0.84 -14.86
N LEU A 285 13.21 -0.02 -14.57
CA LEU A 285 14.01 0.10 -13.35
C LEU A 285 14.77 1.43 -13.32
N PHE A 286 15.42 1.82 -14.42
CA PHE A 286 16.16 3.08 -14.51
C PHE A 286 15.27 4.30 -14.25
N HIS A 287 14.06 4.29 -14.82
CA HIS A 287 13.05 5.30 -14.54
C HIS A 287 12.71 5.34 -13.04
N ASN A 288 12.39 4.20 -12.45
CA ASN A 288 11.94 4.08 -11.06
C ASN A 288 13.03 4.45 -10.04
N LYS A 289 14.31 4.52 -10.43
CA LYS A 289 15.37 5.07 -9.57
C LYS A 289 15.22 6.56 -9.31
N ASN A 290 14.59 7.29 -10.23
CA ASN A 290 14.57 8.75 -10.24
C ASN A 290 13.16 9.31 -10.10
N TYR A 291 12.17 8.63 -10.66
CA TYR A 291 10.81 9.11 -10.81
C TYR A 291 9.80 8.13 -10.24
N PHE A 292 8.60 8.63 -9.99
CA PHE A 292 7.53 7.85 -9.39
C PHE A 292 6.82 6.96 -10.41
N MET A 293 6.64 5.71 -10.01
CA MET A 293 5.74 4.76 -10.65
C MET A 293 4.76 4.22 -9.61
N GLY A 294 3.50 4.12 -10.03
CA GLY A 294 2.45 3.45 -9.28
C GLY A 294 1.91 2.24 -10.03
N CYS A 295 1.53 1.21 -9.28
CA CYS A 295 0.82 0.03 -9.74
C CYS A 295 -0.51 -0.06 -9.00
N PHE A 296 -1.57 -0.48 -9.69
CA PHE A 296 -2.86 -0.76 -9.08
C PHE A 296 -3.44 -2.09 -9.61
N PRO A 297 -4.36 -2.74 -8.86
CA PRO A 297 -4.91 -4.03 -9.23
C PRO A 297 -5.64 -3.96 -10.59
N SER A 298 -5.57 -5.05 -11.37
CA SER A 298 -6.32 -5.13 -12.62
C SER A 298 -7.83 -5.04 -12.36
N GLY A 299 -8.57 -4.35 -13.23
CA GLY A 299 -10.04 -4.31 -13.15
C GLY A 299 -10.66 -5.71 -13.11
N ARG A 300 -10.01 -6.72 -13.73
CA ARG A 300 -10.43 -8.13 -13.71
C ARG A 300 -10.61 -8.71 -12.29
N ARG A 301 -9.98 -8.11 -11.27
CA ARG A 301 -10.10 -8.48 -9.85
C ARG A 301 -11.38 -7.90 -9.22
N ILE A 302 -12.52 -8.28 -9.78
CA ILE A 302 -13.84 -7.82 -9.31
C ILE A 302 -14.13 -8.23 -7.85
N ASP A 303 -13.48 -9.29 -7.39
CA ASP A 303 -13.53 -9.79 -6.01
C ASP A 303 -12.66 -8.99 -5.04
N SER A 304 -11.98 -7.93 -5.51
CA SER A 304 -11.00 -7.15 -4.76
C SER A 304 -9.78 -7.95 -4.27
N SER A 305 -9.45 -9.08 -4.90
CA SER A 305 -8.16 -9.74 -4.65
C SER A 305 -6.99 -8.78 -4.92
N ASN A 306 -5.83 -9.06 -4.32
CA ASN A 306 -4.60 -8.33 -4.55
C ASN A 306 -3.63 -9.12 -5.43
N PRO A 307 -2.84 -8.45 -6.28
CA PRO A 307 -1.67 -9.08 -6.85
C PRO A 307 -0.59 -9.30 -5.79
N ASP A 308 0.41 -10.11 -6.12
CA ASP A 308 1.64 -10.19 -5.34
C ASP A 308 2.42 -8.85 -5.48
N PRO A 309 2.57 -8.06 -4.40
CA PRO A 309 3.25 -6.77 -4.49
C PRO A 309 4.77 -6.90 -4.61
N SER A 310 5.35 -8.05 -4.27
CA SER A 310 6.79 -8.28 -4.28
C SER A 310 7.38 -8.15 -5.69
N LEU A 311 6.62 -8.59 -6.71
CA LEU A 311 6.98 -8.48 -8.12
C LEU A 311 7.20 -7.02 -8.53
N PHE A 312 6.33 -6.10 -8.11
CA PHE A 312 6.43 -4.70 -8.50
C PHE A 312 7.47 -3.93 -7.69
N TRP A 313 7.67 -4.29 -6.42
CA TRP A 313 8.82 -3.77 -5.67
C TRP A 313 10.14 -4.23 -6.27
N HIS A 314 10.21 -5.43 -6.86
CA HIS A 314 11.40 -5.87 -7.62
C HIS A 314 11.73 -4.94 -8.80
N MET A 315 10.70 -4.37 -9.44
CA MET A 315 10.82 -3.37 -10.51
C MET A 315 11.12 -1.95 -9.98
N GLY A 316 11.17 -1.76 -8.66
CA GLY A 316 11.42 -0.46 -8.03
C GLY A 316 10.21 0.47 -7.93
N VAL A 317 9.00 -0.03 -8.22
CA VAL A 317 7.74 0.72 -8.14
C VAL A 317 7.49 1.16 -6.71
N GLN A 318 7.25 2.45 -6.50
CA GLN A 318 7.12 3.04 -5.16
C GLN A 318 5.74 2.85 -4.57
N MET A 319 4.69 2.99 -5.38
CA MET A 319 3.29 2.95 -4.92
C MET A 319 2.58 1.74 -5.50
N VAL A 320 2.71 0.59 -4.83
CA VAL A 320 1.96 -0.63 -5.18
C VAL A 320 0.66 -0.61 -4.38
N ALA A 321 -0.39 -0.04 -4.98
CA ALA A 321 -1.68 0.13 -4.34
C ALA A 321 -2.43 -1.20 -4.27
N LEU A 322 -2.94 -1.54 -3.08
CA LEU A 322 -3.68 -2.78 -2.82
C LEU A 322 -5.09 -2.46 -2.30
N ASN A 323 -6.01 -3.43 -2.42
CA ASN A 323 -7.32 -3.41 -1.78
C ASN A 323 -7.16 -3.80 -0.30
N TRP A 324 -7.21 -2.81 0.60
CA TRP A 324 -6.89 -2.98 2.03
C TRP A 324 -7.89 -3.80 2.82
N HIS A 325 -9.15 -3.84 2.39
CA HIS A 325 -10.19 -4.68 2.99
C HIS A 325 -10.00 -6.18 2.70
N SER A 326 -9.18 -6.54 1.73
CA SER A 326 -8.90 -7.92 1.35
C SER A 326 -7.62 -8.44 2.04
N LEU A 327 -7.77 -9.12 3.19
CA LEU A 327 -6.63 -9.75 3.87
C LEU A 327 -6.22 -11.07 3.19
N ASP A 328 -5.55 -10.96 2.06
CA ASP A 328 -5.01 -12.08 1.28
C ASP A 328 -3.47 -12.13 1.33
N GLU A 329 -2.87 -12.89 0.41
CA GLU A 329 -1.42 -13.00 0.32
C GLU A 329 -0.73 -11.66 0.07
N GLY A 330 -1.24 -10.87 -0.87
CA GLY A 330 -0.68 -9.57 -1.19
C GLY A 330 -0.71 -8.64 0.02
N MET A 331 -1.81 -8.63 0.78
CA MET A 331 -1.91 -7.80 1.99
C MET A 331 -0.96 -8.26 3.11
N MET A 332 -0.79 -9.57 3.31
CA MET A 332 0.18 -10.09 4.29
C MET A 332 1.63 -9.69 3.96
N LEU A 333 2.00 -9.74 2.68
CA LEU A 333 3.31 -9.29 2.20
C LEU A 333 3.47 -7.78 2.38
N HIS A 334 2.41 -7.00 2.10
CA HIS A 334 2.38 -5.56 2.38
C HIS A 334 2.62 -5.25 3.86
N HIS A 335 1.94 -5.93 4.78
CA HIS A 335 2.23 -5.77 6.21
C HIS A 335 3.67 -6.13 6.56
N GLY A 336 4.22 -7.21 6.00
CA GLY A 336 5.62 -7.59 6.19
C GLY A 336 6.62 -6.53 5.70
N MET A 337 6.33 -5.90 4.55
CA MET A 337 7.16 -4.84 3.97
C MET A 337 7.21 -3.59 4.86
N PHE A 338 6.04 -3.16 5.36
CA PHE A 338 5.88 -1.87 6.04
C PHE A 338 5.84 -1.94 7.57
N ALA A 339 6.00 -3.12 8.17
CA ALA A 339 6.06 -3.28 9.62
C ALA A 339 7.13 -2.36 10.23
N ASP A 340 6.77 -1.57 11.24
CA ASP A 340 7.66 -0.61 11.93
C ASP A 340 8.28 0.49 11.05
N GLU A 341 7.86 0.62 9.78
CA GLU A 341 8.43 1.54 8.79
C GLU A 341 7.62 2.82 8.57
N ASP A 342 6.57 3.05 9.35
CA ASP A 342 5.72 4.25 9.24
C ASP A 342 5.16 4.49 7.82
N GLY A 343 5.03 3.42 7.04
CA GLY A 343 4.54 3.44 5.66
C GLY A 343 5.53 3.95 4.60
N TRP A 344 6.79 4.19 4.96
CA TRP A 344 7.85 4.69 4.06
C TRP A 344 9.14 3.86 4.21
N VAL A 345 9.36 2.87 3.34
CA VAL A 345 10.55 1.99 3.39
C VAL A 345 11.62 2.54 2.47
N LEU A 346 12.83 2.82 2.98
CA LEU A 346 13.93 3.26 2.12
C LEU A 346 14.30 2.12 1.16
N LYS A 347 14.30 2.39 -0.14
CA LYS A 347 14.70 1.40 -1.14
C LYS A 347 16.19 1.09 -1.01
N HIS A 348 16.56 -0.16 -1.28
CA HIS A 348 17.96 -0.55 -1.36
C HIS A 348 18.71 0.30 -2.40
N ALA A 349 20.02 0.50 -2.22
CA ALA A 349 20.86 1.39 -3.06
C ALA A 349 20.70 1.11 -4.57
N ARG A 350 20.46 -0.15 -4.95
CA ARG A 350 20.22 -0.56 -6.34
C ARG A 350 19.06 0.17 -7.02
N TYR A 351 18.02 0.51 -6.25
CA TYR A 351 16.77 1.11 -6.72
C TYR A 351 16.76 2.63 -6.55
N ARG A 352 17.88 3.18 -6.09
CA ARG A 352 18.08 4.60 -5.89
C ARG A 352 19.05 5.07 -6.96
N ASN A 353 18.86 6.30 -7.41
CA ASN A 353 19.97 6.96 -8.08
C ASN A 353 20.98 7.36 -7.00
N THR A 354 22.17 6.75 -7.04
CA THR A 354 23.27 7.10 -6.15
C THR A 354 24.28 7.86 -7.00
N ASP A 355 24.73 9.03 -6.53
CA ASP A 355 25.74 9.88 -7.20
C ASP A 355 27.15 9.23 -7.17
N GLY A 356 27.26 7.93 -7.46
CA GLY A 356 28.50 7.15 -7.41
C GLY A 356 28.98 6.77 -6.00
N ILE A 357 28.23 7.11 -4.94
CA ILE A 357 28.55 6.67 -3.58
C ILE A 357 27.93 5.29 -3.35
N VAL A 358 28.77 4.25 -3.36
CA VAL A 358 28.40 2.90 -2.95
C VAL A 358 28.25 2.90 -1.42
N GLU A 359 27.03 3.09 -0.96
CA GLU A 359 26.69 2.88 0.45
C GLU A 359 26.62 1.38 0.72
N PHE A 360 27.66 0.85 1.38
CA PHE A 360 27.59 -0.48 1.99
C PHE A 360 26.75 -0.36 3.26
N GLN A 361 25.46 -0.67 3.17
CA GLN A 361 24.68 -0.94 4.38
C GLN A 361 25.00 -2.35 4.88
N HIS A 362 24.90 -2.53 6.19
CA HIS A 362 25.04 -3.83 6.83
C HIS A 362 23.84 -4.71 6.42
N ASP A 363 24.08 -5.61 5.46
CA ASP A 363 23.14 -6.66 5.08
C ASP A 363 22.90 -7.55 6.32
N ALA A 364 21.64 -7.68 6.76
CA ALA A 364 21.29 -8.49 7.93
C ALA A 364 21.42 -9.98 7.64
N ILE A 365 21.31 -10.37 6.37
CA ILE A 365 21.73 -11.68 5.89
C ILE A 365 23.16 -11.56 5.37
N PRO A 366 24.08 -12.42 5.83
CA PRO A 366 25.44 -12.40 5.33
C PRO A 366 25.45 -12.62 3.82
N ARG A 367 26.22 -11.81 3.08
CA ARG A 367 26.66 -12.18 1.73
C ARG A 367 27.17 -13.62 1.80
N GLY A 368 26.53 -14.52 1.07
CA GLY A 368 26.85 -15.94 1.07
C GLY A 368 25.73 -16.87 1.40
N ALA A 369 24.64 -16.36 1.98
CA ALA A 369 23.60 -17.21 2.51
C ALA A 369 23.06 -18.15 1.43
N ARG A 370 23.00 -19.44 1.71
CA ARG A 370 22.58 -20.48 0.77
C ARG A 370 21.21 -21.03 1.12
N ASP A 371 21.01 -21.32 2.40
CA ASP A 371 19.83 -21.99 2.89
C ASP A 371 19.29 -21.29 4.14
N ILE A 372 17.96 -21.21 4.24
CA ILE A 372 17.27 -20.80 5.47
C ILE A 372 16.54 -22.01 6.01
N SER A 373 16.99 -22.51 7.16
CA SER A 373 16.32 -23.58 7.89
C SER A 373 15.42 -23.01 8.98
N ILE A 374 14.16 -23.46 9.01
CA ILE A 374 13.16 -23.06 10.00
C ILE A 374 12.59 -24.30 10.66
N THR A 375 12.78 -24.40 11.98
CA THR A 375 12.18 -25.42 12.82
C THR A 375 11.04 -24.82 13.65
N ILE A 376 9.83 -25.35 13.50
CA ILE A 376 8.66 -24.97 14.31
C ILE A 376 8.50 -25.95 15.48
N PHE A 377 8.55 -25.46 16.72
CA PHE A 377 8.44 -26.31 17.92
C PHE A 377 7.03 -26.33 18.48
N SER A 378 6.45 -25.15 18.68
CA SER A 378 5.12 -25.03 19.30
C SER A 378 4.44 -23.72 18.92
N GLY A 379 3.12 -23.70 19.06
CA GLY A 379 2.31 -22.49 19.15
C GLY A 379 1.83 -22.31 20.58
N PHE A 380 1.55 -21.07 20.97
CA PHE A 380 0.92 -20.72 22.23
C PHE A 380 -0.20 -19.74 21.97
N ASP A 381 -1.34 -19.94 22.64
CA ASP A 381 -2.54 -19.11 22.52
C ASP A 381 -2.93 -18.78 21.07
N ILE A 382 -2.94 -19.81 20.21
CA ILE A 382 -3.32 -19.64 18.80
C ILE A 382 -4.72 -19.01 18.71
N PRO A 383 -4.91 -17.96 17.88
CA PRO A 383 -6.21 -17.31 17.75
C PRO A 383 -7.30 -18.26 17.23
N ASP A 384 -8.55 -17.95 17.53
CA ASP A 384 -9.69 -18.61 16.89
C ASP A 384 -9.94 -18.01 15.50
N ASP A 385 -10.80 -18.64 14.70
CA ASP A 385 -11.22 -18.04 13.44
C ASP A 385 -12.15 -16.84 13.70
N ALA A 386 -11.92 -15.77 12.95
CA ALA A 386 -12.62 -14.50 13.15
C ALA A 386 -14.13 -14.57 12.87
N ASP A 387 -14.60 -15.61 12.19
CA ASP A 387 -16.02 -15.81 11.85
C ASP A 387 -16.86 -16.28 13.04
N ASP A 388 -16.25 -16.88 14.07
CA ASP A 388 -16.95 -17.32 15.28
C ASP A 388 -17.36 -16.11 16.18
N GLU A 389 -16.84 -14.89 15.93
CA GLU A 389 -17.29 -13.67 16.63
C GLU A 389 -18.65 -13.12 16.14
N GLN A 390 -18.97 -13.27 14.84
CA GLN A 390 -20.17 -12.65 14.25
C GLN A 390 -21.45 -13.44 14.55
N TYR A 391 -21.32 -14.73 14.80
CA TYR A 391 -22.42 -15.62 15.15
C TYR A 391 -22.23 -16.07 16.59
N HIS A 392 -22.86 -15.38 17.56
CA HIS A 392 -22.94 -15.75 18.98
C HIS A 392 -23.63 -17.11 19.24
N ILE A 393 -23.50 -18.08 18.34
CA ILE A 393 -23.93 -19.45 18.53
C ILE A 393 -22.87 -20.08 19.42
N ARG A 394 -23.24 -20.31 20.69
CA ARG A 394 -22.56 -21.22 21.60
C ARG A 394 -22.49 -22.62 20.96
N ARG A 395 -21.56 -22.84 20.04
CA ARG A 395 -21.16 -24.18 19.64
C ARG A 395 -20.16 -24.67 20.68
N ASP A 396 -20.27 -25.94 21.02
CA ASP A 396 -19.25 -26.67 21.77
C ASP A 396 -17.88 -26.24 21.25
N LYS A 397 -16.98 -25.75 22.12
CA LYS A 397 -15.65 -25.24 21.71
C LYS A 397 -14.94 -26.36 20.95
N SER A 398 -15.04 -26.37 19.63
CA SER A 398 -14.42 -27.40 18.81
C SER A 398 -12.94 -27.31 19.05
N VAL A 399 -12.33 -28.42 19.46
CA VAL A 399 -10.90 -28.49 19.74
C VAL A 399 -10.15 -28.21 18.44
N LEU A 400 -9.66 -26.97 18.28
CA LEU A 400 -8.92 -26.50 17.11
C LEU A 400 -7.91 -27.55 16.66
N ARG A 401 -7.71 -27.66 15.34
CA ARG A 401 -6.60 -28.42 14.77
C ARG A 401 -5.61 -27.52 14.01
N PRO A 402 -4.79 -26.73 14.73
CA PRO A 402 -3.84 -25.84 14.08
C PRO A 402 -2.79 -26.62 13.29
N GLN A 403 -2.58 -26.20 12.04
CA GLN A 403 -1.42 -26.55 11.22
C GLN A 403 -0.67 -25.27 10.87
N VAL A 404 0.65 -25.25 11.09
CA VAL A 404 1.50 -24.15 10.65
C VAL A 404 1.96 -24.41 9.23
N LYS A 405 1.82 -23.41 8.37
CA LYS A 405 2.36 -23.36 7.02
C LYS A 405 3.42 -22.27 6.97
N VAL A 406 4.56 -22.58 6.37
CA VAL A 406 5.66 -21.62 6.16
C VAL A 406 5.89 -21.52 4.67
N GLU A 407 5.98 -20.30 4.18
CA GLU A 407 6.17 -20.03 2.76
C GLU A 407 7.27 -19.00 2.56
N PHE A 408 8.20 -19.29 1.66
CA PHE A 408 9.19 -18.30 1.22
C PHE A 408 8.68 -17.61 -0.04
N HIS A 409 8.71 -16.28 -0.02
CA HIS A 409 8.28 -15.42 -1.12
C HIS A 409 9.49 -14.65 -1.61
N CYS A 410 9.88 -14.87 -2.86
CA CYS A 410 11.00 -14.21 -3.52
C CYS A 410 10.78 -14.25 -5.04
N ASP A 411 11.49 -13.40 -5.80
CA ASP A 411 11.39 -13.34 -7.26
C ASP A 411 11.84 -14.67 -7.88
N GLN A 412 10.93 -15.41 -8.53
CA GLN A 412 11.13 -16.82 -8.89
C GLN A 412 10.41 -17.24 -10.19
N ASP A 413 11.03 -18.21 -10.89
CA ASP A 413 10.43 -18.96 -11.99
C ASP A 413 9.24 -19.81 -11.50
N GLU A 414 8.21 -19.98 -12.34
CA GLU A 414 6.94 -20.65 -11.94
C GLU A 414 7.10 -22.10 -11.44
N GLY A 415 8.20 -22.78 -11.79
CA GLY A 415 8.48 -24.18 -11.42
C GLY A 415 8.84 -24.39 -9.94
N ASP A 416 9.41 -23.39 -9.28
CA ASP A 416 10.03 -23.55 -7.96
C ASP A 416 9.04 -23.34 -6.79
N LYS A 417 7.85 -22.79 -7.07
CA LYS A 417 6.84 -22.37 -6.06
C LYS A 417 6.37 -23.48 -5.10
N VAL A 418 6.55 -24.76 -5.43
CA VAL A 418 6.17 -25.90 -4.58
C VAL A 418 7.24 -26.20 -3.51
N GLU A 419 8.52 -26.01 -3.84
CA GLU A 419 9.64 -26.28 -2.93
C GLU A 419 9.74 -25.24 -1.80
N HIS A 420 9.11 -24.07 -1.99
CA HIS A 420 9.05 -22.98 -1.03
C HIS A 420 7.87 -23.02 -0.07
N ARG A 421 7.19 -24.17 0.08
CA ARG A 421 6.09 -24.32 1.02
C ARG A 421 6.29 -25.52 1.94
N PHE A 422 6.11 -25.27 3.22
CA PHE A 422 6.17 -26.28 4.27
C PHE A 422 4.90 -26.29 5.09
N LYS A 423 4.53 -27.47 5.63
CA LYS A 423 3.40 -27.65 6.54
C LYS A 423 3.81 -28.57 7.68
N THR A 424 3.45 -28.22 8.90
CA THR A 424 3.65 -29.07 10.07
C THR A 424 2.60 -30.18 10.16
N GLU A 425 2.80 -31.12 11.07
CA GLU A 425 1.70 -31.90 11.63
C GLU A 425 0.67 -30.99 12.34
N THR A 426 -0.48 -31.55 12.68
CA THR A 426 -1.57 -30.80 13.32
C THR A 426 -1.52 -30.92 14.85
N GLY A 427 -1.77 -29.83 15.56
CA GLY A 427 -2.06 -29.86 16.99
C GLY A 427 -3.55 -30.13 17.28
N LYS A 428 -3.90 -30.39 18.54
CA LYS A 428 -5.30 -30.52 19.01
C LYS A 428 -5.58 -29.60 20.21
N THR A 429 -5.05 -28.39 20.17
CA THR A 429 -5.12 -27.40 21.24
C THR A 429 -4.69 -26.04 20.69
N LYS A 430 -5.00 -24.96 21.42
CA LYS A 430 -4.47 -23.62 21.20
C LYS A 430 -2.98 -23.50 21.51
N ASP A 431 -2.40 -24.49 22.19
CA ASP A 431 -0.97 -24.56 22.51
C ASP A 431 -0.29 -25.78 21.84
N PRO A 432 -0.32 -25.88 20.51
CA PRO A 432 0.10 -27.08 19.81
C PRO A 432 1.61 -27.31 19.94
N ARG A 433 2.02 -28.58 20.05
CA ARG A 433 3.43 -29.01 19.97
C ARG A 433 3.63 -29.81 18.70
N PHE A 434 4.65 -29.47 17.91
CA PHE A 434 4.90 -30.05 16.58
C PHE A 434 6.07 -31.05 16.61
N GLY A 435 5.99 -32.00 17.55
CA GLY A 435 7.01 -33.04 17.77
C GLY A 435 8.08 -32.65 18.80
N ALA A 436 8.80 -33.65 19.33
CA ALA A 436 9.82 -33.46 20.37
C ALA A 436 11.04 -32.67 19.89
N THR A 437 11.37 -32.78 18.60
CA THR A 437 12.48 -32.08 17.93
C THR A 437 12.01 -30.89 17.09
N GLY A 438 10.69 -30.60 17.09
CA GLY A 438 10.07 -29.68 16.14
C GLY A 438 9.97 -30.24 14.72
N SER A 439 9.20 -29.54 13.89
CA SER A 439 9.05 -29.84 12.46
C SER A 439 9.89 -28.85 11.65
N THR A 440 10.81 -29.34 10.82
CA THR A 440 11.84 -28.51 10.15
C THR A 440 11.66 -28.51 8.64
N THR A 441 11.93 -27.36 8.04
CA THR A 441 12.09 -27.17 6.59
C THR A 441 13.34 -26.33 6.31
N SER A 442 13.85 -26.44 5.09
CA SER A 442 14.90 -25.58 4.56
C SER A 442 14.44 -25.03 3.21
N PHE A 443 14.69 -23.75 2.99
CA PHE A 443 14.48 -23.10 1.69
C PHE A 443 15.84 -22.75 1.13
N ASP A 444 16.14 -23.25 -0.07
CA ASP A 444 17.27 -22.78 -0.86
C ASP A 444 16.95 -21.35 -1.31
N ILE A 445 17.82 -20.40 -1.03
CA ILE A 445 17.66 -19.02 -1.51
C ILE A 445 18.31 -18.80 -2.88
N GLY A 446 18.68 -19.88 -3.57
CA GLY A 446 19.07 -19.89 -4.97
C GLY A 446 20.31 -19.06 -5.24
N TRP A 447 21.30 -19.14 -4.33
CA TRP A 447 22.49 -18.29 -4.35
C TRP A 447 23.50 -18.72 -5.43
N SER A 448 23.13 -18.59 -6.70
CA SER A 448 24.07 -18.69 -7.83
C SER A 448 24.65 -17.31 -8.14
N PRO A 449 25.97 -17.18 -8.37
CA PRO A 449 26.57 -15.92 -8.79
C PRO A 449 26.75 -15.88 -10.33
N PRO A 450 25.88 -15.20 -11.10
CA PRO A 450 26.29 -14.60 -12.35
C PRO A 450 26.63 -13.14 -12.04
N ASP A 451 27.90 -12.91 -11.73
CA ASP A 451 28.50 -11.60 -11.44
C ASP A 451 28.05 -10.93 -10.12
N ALA A 452 29.03 -10.43 -9.37
CA ALA A 452 28.88 -9.89 -8.02
C ALA A 452 27.92 -8.67 -7.89
N THR A 453 27.36 -8.23 -9.00
CA THR A 453 26.37 -7.16 -9.11
C THR A 453 24.92 -7.64 -8.99
N GLN A 454 24.62 -8.95 -9.18
CA GLN A 454 23.27 -9.54 -9.01
C GLN A 454 22.87 -9.87 -7.56
N ILE A 455 23.80 -9.71 -6.63
CA ILE A 455 23.75 -10.38 -5.34
C ILE A 455 22.92 -9.65 -4.27
N VAL A 456 22.61 -8.36 -4.47
CA VAL A 456 21.94 -7.51 -3.45
C VAL A 456 20.52 -7.11 -3.85
N TYR A 457 19.98 -7.76 -4.90
CA TYR A 457 18.68 -7.38 -5.44
C TYR A 457 17.54 -7.76 -4.47
N GLN A 458 17.61 -8.90 -3.78
CA GLN A 458 16.40 -9.63 -3.35
C GLN A 458 15.95 -9.42 -1.88
N GLU A 459 16.81 -9.03 -0.94
CA GLU A 459 16.47 -9.14 0.50
C GLU A 459 15.31 -8.24 0.97
N LEU A 460 15.18 -7.01 0.47
CA LEU A 460 14.06 -6.12 0.83
C LEU A 460 12.73 -6.57 0.23
N THR A 461 12.75 -7.38 -0.82
CA THR A 461 11.55 -7.82 -1.56
C THR A 461 11.26 -9.30 -1.35
N CYS A 462 11.98 -9.97 -0.45
CA CYS A 462 11.73 -11.37 -0.10
C CYS A 462 11.26 -11.48 1.34
N PHE A 463 10.39 -12.48 1.59
CA PHE A 463 9.64 -12.60 2.83
C PHE A 463 9.52 -14.06 3.26
N ILE A 464 9.47 -14.28 4.57
CA ILE A 464 8.97 -15.54 5.12
C ILE A 464 7.57 -15.28 5.69
N ARG A 465 6.59 -15.99 5.15
CA ARG A 465 5.20 -15.92 5.58
C ARG A 465 4.82 -17.16 6.39
N PHE A 466 4.30 -16.94 7.59
CA PHE A 466 3.78 -17.96 8.49
C PHE A 466 2.27 -17.87 8.51
N LYS A 467 1.58 -19.00 8.34
CA LYS A 467 0.12 -19.10 8.47
C LYS A 467 -0.22 -20.24 9.41
N VAL A 468 -1.15 -20.01 10.32
CA VAL A 468 -1.75 -21.02 11.17
C VAL A 468 -3.18 -21.21 10.71
N VAL A 469 -3.55 -22.41 10.30
CA VAL A 469 -4.89 -22.73 9.78
C VAL A 469 -5.55 -23.83 10.59
N ASP A 470 -6.88 -23.85 10.65
CA ASP A 470 -7.62 -24.95 11.28
C ASP A 470 -8.03 -25.99 10.24
N VAL A 471 -7.36 -27.14 10.24
CA VAL A 471 -7.69 -28.22 9.30
C VAL A 471 -8.89 -29.05 9.74
N GLN A 472 -9.48 -28.77 10.92
CA GLN A 472 -10.68 -29.45 11.37
C GLN A 472 -11.91 -29.05 10.54
N LYS A 473 -12.05 -27.76 10.24
CA LYS A 473 -13.25 -27.21 9.57
C LYS A 473 -13.26 -27.51 8.07
N SER A 474 -12.11 -27.58 7.41
CA SER A 474 -11.99 -27.95 5.98
C SER A 474 -10.57 -28.38 5.64
N LEU A 475 -10.41 -29.46 4.87
CA LEU A 475 -9.10 -29.87 4.34
C LEU A 475 -8.73 -29.12 3.04
N ALA A 476 -9.73 -28.79 2.22
CA ALA A 476 -9.53 -28.15 0.92
C ALA A 476 -9.26 -26.63 1.07
N ALA A 477 -9.96 -25.98 1.99
CA ALA A 477 -9.86 -24.56 2.26
C ALA A 477 -9.91 -24.31 3.78
N PRO A 478 -8.87 -24.70 4.53
CA PRO A 478 -8.86 -24.55 5.99
C PRO A 478 -8.90 -23.06 6.36
N PRO A 479 -9.78 -22.63 7.29
CA PRO A 479 -9.85 -21.25 7.72
C PRO A 479 -8.54 -20.80 8.37
N LEU A 480 -8.21 -19.54 8.17
CA LEU A 480 -7.05 -18.90 8.77
C LEU A 480 -7.34 -18.60 10.24
N LEU A 481 -6.43 -19.02 11.12
CA LEU A 481 -6.46 -18.70 12.54
C LEU A 481 -5.57 -17.50 12.82
N GLY A 482 -4.32 -17.54 12.33
CA GLY A 482 -3.40 -16.42 12.47
C GLY A 482 -2.26 -16.48 11.48
N TRP A 483 -1.49 -15.40 11.40
CA TRP A 483 -0.40 -15.28 10.44
C TRP A 483 0.65 -14.27 10.89
N ALA A 484 1.82 -14.36 10.28
CA ALA A 484 2.89 -13.37 10.37
C ALA A 484 3.64 -13.32 9.04
N CYS A 485 4.23 -12.17 8.71
CA CYS A 485 5.09 -12.04 7.54
C CYS A 485 6.30 -11.21 7.92
N ILE A 486 7.50 -11.75 7.71
CA ILE A 486 8.77 -11.14 8.11
C ILE A 486 9.60 -10.91 6.85
N ARG A 487 10.00 -9.65 6.64
CA ARG A 487 10.94 -9.26 5.58
C ARG A 487 12.30 -9.92 5.82
N LEU A 488 12.93 -10.41 4.76
CA LEU A 488 14.06 -11.31 4.87
C LEU A 488 15.29 -10.63 5.54
N ASP A 489 15.55 -9.36 5.23
CA ASP A 489 16.54 -8.49 5.89
C ASP A 489 16.26 -8.23 7.39
N ARG A 490 15.12 -8.68 7.91
CA ARG A 490 14.78 -8.55 9.33
C ARG A 490 14.69 -9.90 10.03
N LEU A 491 14.93 -11.01 9.34
CA LEU A 491 14.83 -12.34 9.92
C LEU A 491 16.05 -12.62 10.83
N ARG A 492 15.80 -12.96 12.10
CA ARG A 492 16.87 -13.25 13.07
C ARG A 492 17.06 -14.74 13.30
N GLU A 493 18.32 -15.20 13.25
CA GLU A 493 18.71 -16.58 13.57
C GLU A 493 18.54 -16.95 15.05
N GLY A 494 18.58 -18.24 15.38
CA GLY A 494 18.49 -18.79 16.73
C GLY A 494 17.06 -19.12 17.15
N TYR A 495 16.86 -19.39 18.45
CA TYR A 495 15.53 -19.60 19.01
C TYR A 495 14.79 -18.27 19.11
N ARG A 496 13.59 -18.21 18.52
CA ARG A 496 12.82 -16.98 18.36
C ARG A 496 11.33 -17.20 18.60
N LEU A 497 10.66 -16.10 18.90
CA LEU A 497 9.20 -16.00 18.95
C LEU A 497 8.69 -15.22 17.74
N ILE A 498 7.61 -15.70 17.12
CA ILE A 498 6.88 -15.02 16.06
C ILE A 498 5.50 -14.67 16.62
N GLU A 499 5.19 -13.39 16.69
CA GLU A 499 3.86 -12.91 17.09
C GLU A 499 2.89 -13.07 15.92
N LEU A 500 1.67 -13.54 16.22
CA LEU A 500 0.64 -13.79 15.23
C LEU A 500 -0.40 -12.67 15.24
N SER A 501 -0.75 -12.20 14.05
CA SER A 501 -1.98 -11.47 13.81
C SER A 501 -3.12 -12.44 13.52
N ASP A 502 -4.36 -12.07 13.81
CA ASP A 502 -5.53 -12.88 13.47
C ASP A 502 -5.91 -12.76 11.98
N ALA A 503 -6.98 -13.47 11.58
CA ALA A 503 -7.51 -13.42 10.22
C ALA A 503 -8.12 -12.07 9.78
N ARG A 504 -8.11 -11.04 10.65
CA ARG A 504 -8.46 -9.65 10.32
C ARG A 504 -7.24 -8.71 10.40
N GLY A 505 -6.04 -9.26 10.62
CA GLY A 505 -4.80 -8.49 10.76
C GLY A 505 -4.62 -7.81 12.12
N ARG A 506 -5.46 -8.13 13.11
CA ARG A 506 -5.38 -7.56 14.47
C ARG A 506 -4.27 -8.26 15.25
N VAL A 507 -3.53 -7.50 16.07
CA VAL A 507 -2.52 -8.03 16.98
C VAL A 507 -3.16 -8.96 18.00
N THR A 508 -2.55 -10.11 18.25
CA THR A 508 -3.02 -11.10 19.24
C THR A 508 -1.96 -11.43 20.28
N SER A 509 -2.33 -12.23 21.29
CA SER A 509 -1.40 -12.87 22.22
C SER A 509 -0.74 -14.14 21.67
N GLY A 510 -1.19 -14.62 20.51
CA GLY A 510 -0.72 -15.86 19.90
C GLY A 510 0.72 -15.75 19.40
N VAL A 511 1.53 -16.78 19.68
CA VAL A 511 2.94 -16.81 19.29
C VAL A 511 3.39 -18.19 18.82
N LEU A 512 4.36 -18.25 17.91
CA LEU A 512 5.09 -19.47 17.55
C LEU A 512 6.50 -19.46 18.14
N LEU A 513 6.92 -20.57 18.73
CA LEU A 513 8.32 -20.82 19.08
C LEU A 513 9.03 -21.53 17.93
N VAL A 514 10.06 -20.89 17.40
CA VAL A 514 10.83 -21.37 16.25
C VAL A 514 12.32 -21.38 16.54
N LYS A 515 13.09 -22.14 15.75
CA LYS A 515 14.52 -21.94 15.58
C LYS A 515 14.79 -21.65 14.11
N ILE A 516 15.47 -20.54 13.84
CA ILE A 516 15.89 -20.13 12.50
C ILE A 516 17.40 -20.33 12.41
N SER A 517 17.89 -20.89 11.31
CA SER A 517 19.33 -20.99 11.02
C SER A 517 19.55 -20.56 9.57
N ILE A 518 20.55 -19.72 9.32
CA ILE A 518 20.91 -19.25 7.99
C ILE A 518 22.29 -19.83 7.68
N ASP A 519 22.36 -20.74 6.71
CA ASP A 519 23.64 -21.28 6.26
C ASP A 519 24.29 -20.30 5.28
N VAL A 520 25.61 -20.11 5.38
CA VAL A 520 26.37 -19.12 4.61
C VAL A 520 27.56 -19.80 3.96
N ASP A 521 27.74 -19.61 2.64
CA ASP A 521 28.94 -20.05 1.93
C ASP A 521 30.19 -19.43 2.58
N PRO A 522 31.08 -20.21 3.21
CA PRO A 522 32.27 -19.68 3.85
C PRO A 522 33.20 -18.90 2.90
N ARG A 523 33.08 -19.11 1.58
CA ARG A 523 33.90 -18.47 0.54
C ARG A 523 33.45 -17.04 0.19
N SER A 524 32.25 -16.67 0.59
CA SER A 524 31.63 -15.37 0.30
C SER A 524 31.88 -14.30 1.39
N ILE A 525 32.35 -14.74 2.56
CA ILE A 525 32.72 -13.87 3.68
C ILE A 525 33.95 -13.04 3.26
N PRO A 526 33.87 -11.69 3.25
CA PRO A 526 35.02 -10.86 2.88
C PRO A 526 36.21 -11.19 3.78
N ARG A 527 37.30 -11.70 3.20
CA ARG A 527 38.56 -11.85 3.94
C ARG A 527 38.97 -10.46 4.41
N ALA A 528 38.98 -10.24 5.72
CA ALA A 528 39.54 -9.04 6.32
C ALA A 528 40.95 -8.87 5.75
N ARG A 529 41.15 -7.85 4.90
CA ARG A 529 42.49 -7.41 4.55
C ARG A 529 43.09 -6.88 5.85
N LEU A 530 43.86 -7.72 6.53
CA LEU A 530 44.81 -7.28 7.53
C LEU A 530 45.73 -6.28 6.82
N TYR A 531 45.45 -5.00 7.00
CA TYR A 531 46.43 -3.96 6.73
C TYR A 531 47.58 -4.21 7.73
N GLN A 532 48.59 -4.96 7.28
CA GLN A 532 49.89 -4.94 7.94
C GLN A 532 50.44 -3.53 7.78
N LYS A 533 50.76 -2.91 8.92
CA LYS A 533 51.32 -1.57 9.07
C LYS A 533 52.63 -1.41 8.30
#